data_AF-A0A015LSU7-F1
#
_entry.id   AF-A0A015LSU7-F1
#
_cell.length_a   1.000
_cell.length_b   1.000
_cell.length_c   1.000
_cell.angle_alpha   90.00
_cell.angle_beta   90.00
_cell.angle_gamma   90.00
#
_symmetry.space_group_name_H-M   'P 1'
#
loop_
_entity.id
_entity.type
_entity.pdbx_description
1 polymer ?
#
loop_
_entity_poly.entity_id
_entity_poly.type
_entity_poly.pdbx_seq_one_letter_code
_entity_poly.pdbx_strand_id
1 'polypeptide(L)'
;MVKAQQWINEKFPSREDKDKVKKLCIHLGEGTNKINQSNYEFFNTTLEGELDLNGFTNLEDLAIWGFWTDELHPITNLKINRCSKLQSLKIDCTSIDKLSLNTNQKITTLIIQGCINLQRIEGLEQLSNLQNLDIWPQNSNILNTKLQIPFSQSNWKLELGRIKEIQILKEKVNNNEQQLKELADMILPNITFDLNKLKQEIARLRLNELVPQARKEKSELEKQINDVKDKVESRVKKVIDLLLETQKQITGKNDPLVQAQLTGQLNAYLSILEEDLSKKELQALLDKKTELIQLEEQIDKLQTEIQQNE
;
A
#
# COMPACT_ATOMS: atom_id res chain seq x y z
N MET A 1 48.05 -1.52 14.66
CA MET A 1 46.89 -1.13 13.82
C MET A 1 47.38 -0.24 12.69
N VAL A 2 46.82 -0.39 11.49
CA VAL A 2 47.19 0.41 10.31
C VAL A 2 45.96 1.15 9.82
N LYS A 3 46.12 2.39 9.32
CA LYS A 3 45.02 3.12 8.67
C LYS A 3 44.47 2.32 7.50
N ALA A 4 43.18 1.99 7.55
CA ALA A 4 42.53 1.09 6.60
C ALA A 4 42.69 1.58 5.15
N GLN A 5 42.46 2.87 4.90
CA GLN A 5 42.61 3.45 3.56
C GLN A 5 44.06 3.47 3.05
N GLN A 6 45.04 3.69 3.94
CA GLN A 6 46.45 3.66 3.54
C GLN A 6 46.84 2.24 3.14
N TRP A 7 46.50 1.27 4.00
CA TRP A 7 46.80 -0.14 3.77
C TRP A 7 46.19 -0.65 2.46
N ILE A 8 44.93 -0.32 2.17
CA ILE A 8 44.28 -0.79 0.94
C ILE A 8 44.91 -0.18 -0.32
N ASN A 9 45.38 1.08 -0.25
CA ASN A 9 46.08 1.74 -1.35
C ASN A 9 47.49 1.16 -1.56
N GLU A 10 48.17 0.73 -0.50
CA GLU A 10 49.47 0.04 -0.62
C GLU A 10 49.33 -1.36 -1.22
N LYS A 11 48.26 -2.09 -0.87
CA LYS A 11 47.99 -3.44 -1.43
C LYS A 11 47.48 -3.41 -2.87
N PHE A 12 46.71 -2.38 -3.23
CA PHE A 12 46.10 -2.22 -4.54
C PHE A 12 46.32 -0.79 -5.06
N PRO A 13 47.54 -0.48 -5.54
CA PRO A 13 47.93 0.88 -5.89
C PRO A 13 47.26 1.39 -7.17
N SER A 14 47.00 0.50 -8.14
CA SER A 14 46.40 0.88 -9.42
C SER A 14 44.91 0.54 -9.49
N ARG A 15 44.20 1.16 -10.44
CA ARG A 15 42.82 0.80 -10.76
C ARG A 15 42.72 -0.63 -11.29
N GLU A 16 43.70 -1.07 -12.08
CA GLU A 16 43.73 -2.42 -12.64
C GLU A 16 43.84 -3.49 -11.54
N ASP A 17 44.61 -3.22 -10.49
CA ASP A 17 44.72 -4.12 -9.33
C ASP A 17 43.38 -4.26 -8.61
N LYS A 18 42.67 -3.13 -8.41
CA LYS A 18 41.34 -3.10 -7.75
C LYS A 18 40.28 -3.80 -8.59
N ASP A 19 40.30 -3.64 -9.91
CA ASP A 19 39.35 -4.25 -10.83
C ASP A 19 39.54 -5.77 -10.94
N LYS A 20 40.71 -6.33 -10.62
CA LYS A 20 40.94 -7.79 -10.59
C LYS A 20 40.34 -8.50 -9.37
N VAL A 21 40.07 -7.77 -8.29
CA VAL A 21 39.61 -8.37 -7.03
C VAL A 21 38.14 -8.76 -7.12
N LYS A 22 37.88 -10.06 -6.91
CA LYS A 22 36.53 -10.63 -6.75
C LYS A 22 36.24 -10.99 -5.30
N LYS A 23 37.24 -11.45 -4.55
CA LYS A 23 37.12 -11.79 -3.14
C LYS A 23 38.19 -11.07 -2.34
N LEU A 24 37.77 -10.37 -1.29
CA LEU A 24 38.65 -9.71 -0.34
C LEU A 24 38.25 -10.13 1.08
N CYS A 25 39.16 -10.83 1.75
CA CYS A 25 39.01 -11.19 3.15
C CYS A 25 40.15 -10.58 3.98
N ILE A 26 39.79 -9.94 5.08
CA ILE A 26 40.71 -9.29 6.01
C ILE A 26 40.45 -9.89 7.38
N HIS A 27 41.41 -10.64 7.89
CA HIS A 27 41.34 -11.38 9.13
C HIS A 27 42.27 -10.75 10.16
N LEU A 28 41.73 -10.58 11.38
CA LEU A 28 42.52 -10.15 12.52
C LEU A 28 43.45 -11.28 13.01
N GLY A 29 42.90 -12.50 13.11
CA GLY A 29 43.59 -13.66 13.68
C GLY A 29 44.80 -14.17 12.91
N GLU A 30 45.52 -15.09 13.56
CA GLU A 30 46.72 -15.71 13.05
C GLU A 30 46.48 -16.51 11.76
N GLY A 31 47.40 -16.36 10.81
CA GLY A 31 47.40 -17.11 9.58
C GLY A 31 48.43 -16.59 8.58
N THR A 32 48.45 -17.22 7.41
CA THR A 32 49.30 -16.83 6.29
C THR A 32 48.44 -16.25 5.18
N ASN A 33 48.88 -15.13 4.60
CA ASN A 33 48.18 -14.50 3.49
C ASN A 33 48.01 -15.49 2.33
N LYS A 34 46.80 -15.58 1.79
CA LYS A 34 46.48 -16.43 0.64
C LYS A 34 46.03 -15.53 -0.50
N ILE A 35 46.81 -15.51 -1.57
CA ILE A 35 46.51 -14.75 -2.77
C ILE A 35 46.44 -15.73 -3.93
N ASN A 36 45.27 -15.86 -4.53
CA ASN A 36 45.05 -16.73 -5.69
C ASN A 36 44.18 -16.00 -6.71
N GLN A 37 44.78 -15.60 -7.83
CA GLN A 37 44.12 -14.87 -8.91
C GLN A 37 43.38 -13.62 -8.40
N SER A 38 42.05 -13.67 -8.39
CA SER A 38 41.15 -12.58 -7.96
C SER A 38 40.76 -12.64 -6.48
N ASN A 39 41.30 -13.60 -5.73
CA ASN A 39 40.94 -13.88 -4.34
C ASN A 39 42.10 -13.55 -3.41
N TYR A 40 41.83 -12.65 -2.47
CA TYR A 40 42.81 -12.10 -1.55
C TYR A 40 42.34 -12.31 -0.12
N GLU A 41 43.09 -13.09 0.65
CA GLU A 41 42.86 -13.30 2.08
C GLU A 41 44.10 -12.83 2.83
N PHE A 42 43.92 -11.80 3.65
CA PHE A 42 44.97 -11.23 4.49
C PHE A 42 44.73 -11.61 5.95
N PHE A 43 45.76 -12.08 6.63
CA PHE A 43 45.74 -12.45 8.05
C PHE A 43 46.60 -11.49 8.85
N ASN A 44 46.51 -11.54 10.18
CA ASN A 44 47.29 -10.68 11.08
C ASN A 44 47.15 -9.18 10.73
N THR A 45 46.00 -8.77 10.23
CA THR A 45 45.80 -7.41 9.70
C THR A 45 44.75 -6.69 10.53
N THR A 46 45.16 -5.75 11.37
CA THR A 46 44.24 -4.89 12.14
C THR A 46 44.11 -3.52 11.47
N LEU A 47 42.93 -3.21 10.95
CA LEU A 47 42.64 -1.96 10.24
C LEU A 47 41.82 -0.99 11.09
N GLU A 48 42.12 0.30 10.99
CA GLU A 48 41.38 1.37 11.68
C GLU A 48 40.97 2.52 10.77
N GLY A 49 39.89 3.21 11.16
CA GLY A 49 39.39 4.38 10.45
C GLY A 49 38.49 4.05 9.27
N GLU A 50 38.51 4.88 8.23
CA GLU A 50 37.68 4.69 7.03
C GLU A 50 38.29 3.68 6.06
N LEU A 51 37.46 2.76 5.56
CA LEU A 51 37.77 1.83 4.49
C LEU A 51 36.86 2.09 3.28
N ASP A 52 37.40 2.73 2.24
CA ASP A 52 36.71 2.97 0.97
C ASP A 52 37.07 1.89 -0.06
N LEU A 53 36.08 1.06 -0.39
CA LEU A 53 36.17 0.00 -1.38
C LEU A 53 35.41 0.33 -2.68
N ASN A 54 34.97 1.58 -2.88
CA ASN A 54 34.25 1.97 -4.10
C ASN A 54 35.07 1.82 -5.39
N GLY A 55 36.40 1.67 -5.29
CA GLY A 55 37.27 1.35 -6.42
C GLY A 55 37.23 -0.12 -6.86
N PHE A 56 36.67 -1.02 -6.04
CA PHE A 56 36.64 -2.47 -6.28
C PHE A 56 35.33 -2.87 -6.98
N THR A 57 35.20 -2.48 -8.25
CA THR A 57 33.94 -2.61 -9.01
C THR A 57 33.52 -4.05 -9.30
N ASN A 58 34.47 -4.99 -9.25
CA ASN A 58 34.26 -6.42 -9.50
C ASN A 58 34.16 -7.27 -8.22
N LEU A 59 34.13 -6.64 -7.04
CA LEU A 59 34.05 -7.34 -5.76
C LEU A 59 32.72 -8.08 -5.62
N GLU A 60 32.81 -9.39 -5.38
CA GLU A 60 31.70 -10.34 -5.22
C GLU A 60 31.58 -10.85 -3.78
N ASP A 61 32.71 -10.99 -3.06
CA ASP A 61 32.74 -11.44 -1.66
C ASP A 61 33.67 -10.55 -0.83
N LEU A 62 33.12 -9.97 0.24
CA LEU A 62 33.84 -9.16 1.20
C LEU A 62 33.68 -9.75 2.60
N ALA A 63 34.80 -10.09 3.23
CA ALA A 63 34.83 -10.47 4.64
C ALA A 63 35.82 -9.62 5.42
N ILE A 64 35.38 -9.02 6.52
CA ILE A 64 36.26 -8.34 7.50
C ILE A 64 35.99 -8.99 8.84
N TRP A 65 36.84 -9.93 9.26
CA TRP A 65 36.55 -10.87 10.34
C TRP A 65 37.56 -10.79 11.49
N GLY A 66 37.05 -10.80 12.73
CA GLY A 66 37.84 -10.89 13.95
C GLY A 66 38.30 -12.32 14.27
N PHE A 67 37.54 -13.36 13.88
CA PHE A 67 37.71 -14.75 14.32
C PHE A 67 37.47 -14.97 15.83
N TRP A 68 36.29 -14.58 16.35
CA TRP A 68 35.92 -14.81 17.75
C TRP A 68 36.93 -14.24 18.75
N THR A 69 37.76 -13.30 18.30
CA THR A 69 38.69 -12.57 19.13
C THR A 69 37.92 -11.54 19.94
N ASP A 70 38.34 -11.29 21.18
CA ASP A 70 37.81 -10.17 21.97
C ASP A 70 38.17 -8.81 21.36
N GLU A 71 39.13 -8.80 20.43
CA GLU A 71 39.53 -7.64 19.63
C GLU A 71 38.82 -7.64 18.27
N LEU A 72 38.26 -6.52 17.86
CA LEU A 72 37.51 -6.37 16.61
C LEU A 72 38.09 -5.21 15.80
N HIS A 73 37.89 -5.22 14.48
CA HIS A 73 38.41 -4.15 13.61
C HIS A 73 37.73 -2.81 13.95
N PRO A 74 38.48 -1.77 14.37
CA PRO A 74 37.92 -0.44 14.63
C PRO A 74 37.85 0.38 13.34
N ILE A 75 37.28 -0.22 12.31
CA ILE A 75 36.83 0.48 11.12
C ILE A 75 35.63 1.32 11.53
N THR A 76 35.69 2.62 11.27
CA THR A 76 34.64 3.59 11.65
C THR A 76 33.66 3.84 10.51
N ASN A 77 34.09 3.59 9.26
CA ASN A 77 33.26 3.80 8.08
C ASN A 77 33.65 2.81 6.98
N LEU A 78 32.66 2.17 6.37
CA LEU A 78 32.83 1.23 5.26
C LEU A 78 32.05 1.73 4.03
N LYS A 79 32.76 2.07 2.95
CA LYS A 79 32.13 2.53 1.71
C LYS A 79 32.20 1.45 0.64
N ILE A 80 31.05 0.89 0.29
CA ILE A 80 30.87 -0.19 -0.69
C ILE A 80 29.80 0.12 -1.74
N ASN A 81 29.40 1.39 -1.85
CA ASN A 81 28.31 1.87 -2.69
C ASN A 81 28.53 1.60 -4.20
N ARG A 82 29.76 1.39 -4.66
CA ARG A 82 30.09 1.05 -6.05
C ARG A 82 30.41 -0.44 -6.26
N CYS A 83 30.30 -1.26 -5.23
CA CYS A 83 30.46 -2.72 -5.31
C CYS A 83 29.16 -3.40 -5.75
N SER A 84 28.68 -3.10 -6.97
CA SER A 84 27.38 -3.59 -7.48
C SER A 84 27.34 -5.09 -7.76
N LYS A 85 28.50 -5.77 -7.75
CA LYS A 85 28.62 -7.23 -7.91
C LYS A 85 28.64 -7.99 -6.58
N LEU A 86 28.60 -7.29 -5.46
CA LEU A 86 28.73 -7.89 -4.13
C LEU A 86 27.56 -8.84 -3.83
N GLN A 87 27.87 -10.10 -3.54
CA GLN A 87 26.94 -11.18 -3.23
C GLN A 87 27.04 -11.61 -1.76
N SER A 88 28.25 -11.57 -1.20
CA SER A 88 28.52 -11.94 0.18
C SER A 88 29.17 -10.77 0.90
N LEU A 89 28.56 -10.34 2.01
CA LEU A 89 29.11 -9.35 2.91
C LEU A 89 29.13 -9.93 4.32
N LYS A 90 30.32 -10.06 4.88
CA LYS A 90 30.51 -10.49 6.27
C LYS A 90 31.39 -9.48 7.01
N ILE A 91 30.85 -8.83 8.01
CA ILE A 91 31.58 -7.80 8.76
C ILE A 91 31.58 -8.11 10.25
N ASP A 92 32.73 -7.90 10.85
CA ASP A 92 33.03 -8.07 12.26
C ASP A 92 33.92 -6.89 12.70
N CYS A 93 33.27 -5.79 13.05
CA CYS A 93 33.92 -4.50 13.29
C CYS A 93 33.25 -3.78 14.47
N THR A 94 34.01 -3.15 15.37
CA THR A 94 33.41 -2.51 16.56
C THR A 94 32.85 -1.13 16.33
N SER A 95 33.39 -0.37 15.38
CA SER A 95 33.25 1.09 15.38
C SER A 95 32.33 1.64 14.29
N ILE A 96 31.79 0.80 13.40
CA ILE A 96 30.82 1.22 12.39
C ILE A 96 29.50 1.54 13.09
N ASP A 97 28.99 2.76 12.92
CA ASP A 97 27.70 3.21 13.46
C ASP A 97 26.58 3.22 12.41
N LYS A 98 26.94 3.28 11.12
CA LYS A 98 26.02 3.27 9.98
C LYS A 98 26.58 2.46 8.82
N LEU A 99 25.73 1.65 8.19
CA LEU A 99 26.04 0.90 6.98
C LEU A 99 25.02 1.20 5.88
N SER A 100 25.46 1.49 4.66
CA SER A 100 24.59 1.70 3.50
C SER A 100 24.74 0.56 2.49
N LEU A 101 23.64 -0.12 2.21
CA LEU A 101 23.52 -1.25 1.27
C LEU A 101 22.61 -0.94 0.06
N ASN A 102 22.17 0.30 -0.10
CA ASN A 102 21.20 0.75 -1.13
C ASN A 102 21.54 0.31 -2.57
N THR A 103 22.83 0.17 -2.90
CA THR A 103 23.29 -0.19 -4.25
C THR A 103 23.73 -1.64 -4.37
N ASN A 104 23.72 -2.42 -3.28
CA ASN A 104 24.24 -3.79 -3.22
C ASN A 104 23.12 -4.85 -3.36
N GLN A 105 22.22 -4.64 -4.32
CA GLN A 105 21.01 -5.47 -4.53
C GLN A 105 21.29 -6.96 -4.82
N LYS A 106 22.54 -7.32 -5.17
CA LYS A 106 22.97 -8.69 -5.45
C LYS A 106 23.36 -9.49 -4.20
N ILE A 107 23.39 -8.86 -3.01
CA ILE A 107 23.72 -9.56 -1.77
C ILE A 107 22.72 -10.70 -1.53
N THR A 108 23.25 -11.92 -1.42
CA THR A 108 22.53 -13.14 -1.03
C THR A 108 22.85 -13.54 0.41
N THR A 109 24.03 -13.17 0.91
CA THR A 109 24.48 -13.45 2.27
C THR A 109 24.95 -12.17 2.95
N LEU A 110 24.28 -11.80 4.05
CA LEU A 110 24.67 -10.70 4.92
C LEU A 110 24.89 -11.21 6.33
N ILE A 111 26.13 -11.12 6.81
CA ILE A 111 26.50 -11.47 8.18
C ILE A 111 27.14 -10.25 8.82
N ILE A 112 26.50 -9.71 9.86
CA ILE A 112 26.99 -8.58 10.63
C ILE A 112 27.14 -9.05 12.05
N GLN A 113 28.39 -9.20 12.48
CA GLN A 113 28.76 -9.63 13.80
C GLN A 113 29.64 -8.59 14.49
N GLY A 114 29.70 -8.58 15.82
CA GLY A 114 30.60 -7.70 16.58
C GLY A 114 30.39 -6.18 16.43
N CYS A 115 29.44 -5.73 15.59
CA CYS A 115 29.13 -4.32 15.35
C CYS A 115 28.30 -3.69 16.47
N ILE A 116 28.92 -3.53 17.64
CA ILE A 116 28.28 -3.02 18.87
C ILE A 116 27.78 -1.58 18.76
N ASN A 117 28.40 -0.76 17.90
CA ASN A 117 28.03 0.65 17.71
C ASN A 117 27.05 0.87 16.55
N LEU A 118 26.73 -0.16 15.76
CA LEU A 118 25.90 -0.03 14.56
C LEU A 118 24.47 0.33 14.94
N GLN A 119 24.03 1.52 14.56
CA GLN A 119 22.70 2.03 14.87
C GLN A 119 21.74 1.85 13.69
N ARG A 120 22.26 1.80 12.45
CA ARG A 120 21.41 1.78 11.25
C ARG A 120 22.05 1.04 10.08
N ILE A 121 21.23 0.24 9.40
CA ILE A 121 21.54 -0.33 8.07
C ILE A 121 20.53 0.23 7.08
N GLU A 122 20.99 1.06 6.13
CA GLU A 122 20.16 1.63 5.07
C GLU A 122 20.13 0.71 3.84
N GLY A 123 18.97 0.52 3.24
CA GLY A 123 18.81 -0.30 2.04
C GLY A 123 18.76 -1.80 2.31
N LEU A 124 18.58 -2.22 3.57
CA LEU A 124 18.41 -3.64 3.92
C LEU A 124 17.14 -4.22 3.27
N GLU A 125 16.07 -3.42 3.24
CA GLU A 125 14.80 -3.72 2.58
C GLU A 125 14.90 -3.81 1.05
N GLN A 126 16.01 -3.36 0.46
CA GLN A 126 16.25 -3.38 -0.99
C GLN A 126 17.01 -4.65 -1.42
N LEU A 127 17.45 -5.50 -0.49
CA LEU A 127 18.18 -6.73 -0.78
C LEU A 127 17.24 -7.85 -1.24
N SER A 128 16.69 -7.70 -2.43
CA SER A 128 15.70 -8.64 -2.97
C SER A 128 16.22 -10.08 -3.14
N ASN A 129 17.54 -10.26 -3.25
CA ASN A 129 18.19 -11.57 -3.42
C ASN A 129 18.68 -12.19 -2.10
N LEU A 130 18.40 -11.57 -0.95
CA LEU A 130 18.89 -12.03 0.36
C LEU A 130 18.32 -13.41 0.71
N GLN A 131 19.20 -14.37 0.94
CA GLN A 131 18.89 -15.77 1.30
C GLN A 131 19.31 -16.09 2.74
N ASN A 132 20.42 -15.49 3.17
CA ASN A 132 20.98 -15.67 4.49
C ASN A 132 21.23 -14.31 5.15
N LEU A 133 20.67 -14.14 6.35
CA LEU A 133 20.83 -12.95 7.16
C LEU A 133 21.16 -13.37 8.59
N ASP A 134 22.30 -12.89 9.07
CA ASP A 134 22.69 -12.99 10.46
C ASP A 134 23.17 -11.61 10.94
N ILE A 135 22.48 -11.04 11.93
CA ILE A 135 22.87 -9.77 12.53
C ILE A 135 22.92 -9.98 14.05
N TRP A 136 24.03 -10.50 14.56
CA TRP A 136 24.21 -10.82 15.98
C TRP A 136 25.41 -10.08 16.56
N PRO A 137 25.30 -9.40 17.71
CA PRO A 137 26.50 -9.02 18.44
C PRO A 137 27.29 -10.28 18.81
N GLN A 138 28.60 -10.32 18.57
CA GLN A 138 29.43 -11.42 19.05
C GLN A 138 29.40 -11.46 20.58
N ASN A 139 29.34 -12.66 21.14
CA ASN A 139 29.28 -12.99 22.57
C ASN A 139 28.04 -12.47 23.32
N SER A 140 27.30 -13.42 23.89
CA SER A 140 25.90 -13.39 24.35
C SER A 140 25.52 -12.42 25.49
N ASN A 141 26.32 -11.40 25.81
CA ASN A 141 26.07 -10.53 26.97
C ASN A 141 25.84 -9.05 26.62
N ILE A 142 26.08 -8.63 25.37
CA ILE A 142 25.88 -7.23 24.95
C ILE A 142 24.96 -7.21 23.74
N LEU A 143 23.66 -7.11 23.97
CA LEU A 143 22.70 -6.88 22.90
C LEU A 143 22.95 -5.48 22.31
N ASN A 144 23.13 -5.38 20.99
CA ASN A 144 23.06 -4.09 20.31
C ASN A 144 21.59 -3.62 20.32
N THR A 145 21.22 -2.95 21.41
CA THR A 145 19.88 -2.41 21.65
C THR A 145 19.56 -1.17 20.81
N LYS A 146 20.57 -0.59 20.15
CA LYS A 146 20.45 0.64 19.38
C LYS A 146 20.22 0.41 17.89
N LEU A 147 20.50 -0.80 17.39
CA LEU A 147 20.34 -1.12 15.99
C LEU A 147 18.87 -1.08 15.57
N GLN A 148 18.55 -0.14 14.71
CA GLN A 148 17.26 -0.05 14.03
C GLN A 148 17.35 -0.79 12.70
N ILE A 149 16.58 -1.86 12.58
CA ILE A 149 16.38 -2.60 11.33
C ILE A 149 14.88 -2.62 10.97
N PRO A 150 14.54 -2.67 9.67
CA PRO A 150 13.16 -2.60 9.20
C PRO A 150 12.29 -3.82 9.57
N PHE A 151 12.88 -4.88 10.14
CA PHE A 151 12.18 -6.10 10.52
C PHE A 151 12.93 -6.84 11.64
N SER A 152 12.26 -7.75 12.35
CA SER A 152 12.95 -8.62 13.32
C SER A 152 13.82 -9.66 12.61
N GLN A 153 14.94 -10.04 13.24
CA GLN A 153 15.78 -11.12 12.71
C GLN A 153 15.07 -12.48 12.69
N SER A 154 14.12 -12.75 13.57
CA SER A 154 13.39 -14.03 13.55
C SER A 154 12.47 -14.17 12.34
N ASN A 155 11.91 -13.06 11.83
CA ASN A 155 10.86 -13.07 10.81
C ASN A 155 11.26 -12.37 9.50
N TRP A 156 12.54 -12.03 9.31
CA TRP A 156 13.00 -11.20 8.21
C TRP A 156 12.59 -11.71 6.82
N LYS A 157 12.55 -13.03 6.60
CA LYS A 157 12.16 -13.63 5.32
C LYS A 157 10.71 -13.30 4.96
N LEU A 158 9.82 -13.37 5.94
CA LEU A 158 8.40 -13.08 5.75
C LEU A 158 8.20 -11.58 5.48
N GLU A 159 8.80 -10.72 6.30
CA GLU A 159 8.66 -9.26 6.15
C GLU A 159 9.29 -8.75 4.84
N LEU A 160 10.47 -9.27 4.46
CA LEU A 160 11.09 -8.94 3.17
C LEU A 160 10.24 -9.44 2.00
N GLY A 161 9.57 -10.58 2.15
CA GLY A 161 8.57 -11.07 1.19
C GLY A 161 7.41 -10.08 1.00
N ARG A 162 6.84 -9.57 2.10
CA ARG A 162 5.77 -8.55 2.05
C ARG A 162 6.24 -7.25 1.39
N ILE A 163 7.46 -6.80 1.71
CA ILE A 163 8.04 -5.59 1.10
C ILE A 163 8.14 -5.74 -0.42
N LYS A 164 8.56 -6.92 -0.91
CA LYS A 164 8.60 -7.22 -2.35
C LYS A 164 7.22 -7.18 -2.99
N GLU A 165 6.22 -7.79 -2.33
CA GLU A 165 4.85 -7.77 -2.84
C GLU A 165 4.29 -6.35 -2.94
N ILE A 166 4.55 -5.52 -1.93
CA ILE A 166 4.17 -4.10 -1.94
C ILE A 166 4.86 -3.35 -3.10
N GLN A 167 6.13 -3.61 -3.36
CA GLN A 167 6.84 -3.00 -4.49
C GLN A 167 6.23 -3.40 -5.83
N ILE A 168 5.93 -4.68 -6.04
CA ILE A 168 5.27 -5.18 -7.26
C ILE A 168 3.88 -4.55 -7.44
N LEU A 169 3.10 -4.45 -6.37
CA LEU A 169 1.78 -3.81 -6.42
C LEU A 169 1.91 -2.32 -6.75
N LYS A 170 2.88 -1.62 -6.17
CA LYS A 170 3.14 -0.21 -6.46
C LYS A 170 3.49 0.04 -7.93
N GLU A 171 4.33 -0.81 -8.51
CA GLU A 171 4.66 -0.74 -9.95
C GLU A 171 3.43 -0.97 -10.83
N LYS A 172 2.58 -1.95 -10.48
CA LYS A 172 1.31 -2.19 -11.19
C LYS A 172 0.35 -1.01 -11.11
N VAL A 173 0.20 -0.38 -9.94
CA VAL A 173 -0.63 0.83 -9.77
C VAL A 173 -0.10 1.96 -10.65
N ASN A 174 1.20 2.24 -10.59
CA ASN A 174 1.82 3.28 -11.43
C ASN A 174 1.60 3.02 -12.92
N ASN A 175 1.73 1.77 -13.37
CA ASN A 175 1.46 1.41 -14.77
C ASN A 175 -0.01 1.64 -15.15
N ASN A 176 -0.95 1.27 -14.29
CA ASN A 176 -2.37 1.51 -14.53
C ASN A 176 -2.71 3.00 -14.56
N GLU A 177 -2.12 3.81 -13.68
CA GLU A 177 -2.28 5.26 -13.69
C GLU A 177 -1.76 5.87 -15.01
N GLN A 178 -0.62 5.40 -15.50
CA GLN A 178 -0.06 5.84 -16.77
C GLN A 178 -0.96 5.44 -17.96
N GLN A 179 -1.44 4.20 -18.00
CA GLN A 179 -2.38 3.75 -19.04
C GLN A 179 -3.69 4.56 -19.03
N LEU A 180 -4.22 4.87 -17.84
CA LEU A 180 -5.41 5.71 -17.72
C LEU A 180 -5.15 7.12 -18.25
N LYS A 181 -3.97 7.68 -17.97
CA LYS A 181 -3.57 8.98 -18.50
C LYS A 181 -3.47 8.96 -20.03
N GLU A 182 -2.86 7.93 -20.62
CA GLU A 182 -2.78 7.77 -22.08
C GLU A 182 -4.16 7.65 -22.74
N LEU A 183 -5.08 6.90 -22.13
CA LEU A 183 -6.47 6.82 -22.58
C LEU A 183 -7.18 8.17 -22.50
N ALA A 184 -6.97 8.91 -21.42
CA ALA A 184 -7.53 10.23 -21.25
C ALA A 184 -7.00 11.23 -22.30
N ASP A 185 -5.69 11.23 -22.55
CA ASP A 185 -5.05 12.08 -23.55
C ASP A 185 -5.54 11.75 -24.98
N MET A 186 -5.88 10.49 -25.29
CA MET A 186 -6.47 10.11 -26.58
C MET A 186 -7.89 10.65 -26.79
N ILE A 187 -8.73 10.64 -25.75
CA ILE A 187 -10.13 11.08 -25.85
C ILE A 187 -10.22 12.61 -25.72
N LEU A 188 -9.29 13.23 -24.98
CA LEU A 188 -9.34 14.63 -24.58
C LEU A 188 -7.97 15.33 -24.76
N PRO A 189 -7.43 15.41 -25.99
CA PRO A 189 -6.03 15.78 -26.25
C PRO A 189 -5.63 17.21 -25.80
N ASN A 190 -6.58 18.04 -25.40
CA ASN A 190 -6.34 19.42 -24.96
C ASN A 190 -7.05 19.77 -23.64
N ILE A 191 -7.48 18.78 -22.86
CA ILE A 191 -8.18 18.99 -21.60
C ILE A 191 -7.48 18.21 -20.50
N THR A 192 -7.17 18.87 -19.40
CA THR A 192 -6.65 18.21 -18.21
C THR A 192 -7.73 17.27 -17.67
N PHE A 193 -7.51 15.95 -17.74
CA PHE A 193 -8.46 14.97 -17.24
C PHE A 193 -8.57 15.07 -15.73
N ASP A 194 -9.74 15.46 -15.27
CA ASP A 194 -10.10 15.52 -13.87
C ASP A 194 -11.23 14.53 -13.63
N LEU A 195 -10.90 13.42 -12.97
CA LEU A 195 -11.86 12.35 -12.67
C LEU A 195 -13.04 12.87 -11.84
N ASN A 196 -12.83 13.88 -10.98
CA ASN A 196 -13.90 14.45 -10.18
C ASN A 196 -14.84 15.27 -11.06
N LYS A 197 -14.31 16.06 -12.00
CA LYS A 197 -15.15 16.76 -13.00
C LYS A 197 -15.92 15.80 -13.89
N LEU A 198 -15.31 14.67 -14.30
CA LEU A 198 -16.02 13.65 -15.08
C LEU A 198 -17.16 13.03 -14.26
N LYS A 199 -16.93 12.68 -13.00
CA LYS A 199 -17.97 12.16 -12.10
C LYS A 199 -19.11 13.16 -11.93
N GLN A 200 -18.79 14.44 -11.75
CA GLN A 200 -19.79 15.52 -11.67
C GLN A 200 -20.60 15.65 -12.96
N GLU A 201 -19.96 15.63 -14.14
CA GLU A 201 -20.67 15.75 -15.41
C GLU A 201 -21.56 14.52 -15.68
N ILE A 202 -21.10 13.31 -15.35
CA ILE A 202 -21.93 12.10 -15.43
C ILE A 202 -23.15 12.21 -14.50
N ALA A 203 -22.96 12.66 -13.26
CA ALA A 203 -24.06 12.87 -12.31
C ALA A 203 -25.05 13.93 -12.84
N ARG A 204 -24.54 15.04 -13.40
CA ARG A 204 -25.35 16.11 -14.01
C ARG A 204 -26.18 15.60 -15.18
N LEU A 205 -25.57 14.80 -16.07
CA LEU A 205 -26.28 14.20 -17.21
C LEU A 205 -27.39 13.24 -16.75
N ARG A 206 -27.13 12.40 -15.73
CA ARG A 206 -28.17 11.52 -15.17
C ARG A 206 -29.30 12.31 -14.51
N LEU A 207 -29.01 13.39 -13.79
CA LEU A 207 -30.05 14.25 -13.22
C LEU A 207 -30.93 14.88 -14.30
N ASN A 208 -30.35 15.30 -15.44
CA ASN A 208 -31.11 15.85 -16.55
C ASN A 208 -32.11 14.84 -17.16
N GLU A 209 -31.86 13.54 -17.03
CA GLU A 209 -32.75 12.47 -17.48
C GLU A 209 -33.80 12.11 -16.42
N LEU A 210 -33.36 11.91 -15.17
CA LEU A 210 -34.22 11.42 -14.09
C LEU A 210 -35.20 12.47 -13.57
N VAL A 211 -34.82 13.75 -13.51
CA VAL A 211 -35.69 14.81 -12.97
C VAL A 211 -36.97 15.00 -13.81
N PRO A 212 -36.90 15.11 -15.16
CA PRO A 212 -38.11 15.13 -15.98
C PRO A 212 -38.95 13.87 -15.85
N GLN A 213 -38.33 12.69 -15.74
CA GLN A 213 -39.03 11.42 -15.55
C GLN A 213 -39.82 11.40 -14.24
N ALA A 214 -39.19 11.73 -13.11
CA ALA A 214 -39.85 11.80 -11.80
C ALA A 214 -41.02 12.80 -11.81
N ARG A 215 -40.86 13.96 -12.46
CA ARG A 215 -41.94 14.95 -12.62
C ARG A 215 -43.14 14.39 -13.38
N LYS A 216 -42.89 13.65 -14.46
CA LYS A 216 -43.95 13.02 -15.26
C LYS A 216 -44.67 11.94 -14.46
N GLU A 217 -43.93 11.04 -13.83
CA GLU A 217 -44.50 9.95 -13.03
C GLU A 217 -45.30 10.48 -11.84
N LYS A 218 -44.83 11.54 -11.18
CA LYS A 218 -45.55 12.24 -10.12
C LYS A 218 -46.89 12.80 -10.60
N SER A 219 -46.91 13.51 -11.73
CA SER A 219 -48.15 14.06 -12.28
C SER A 219 -49.15 12.97 -12.67
N GLU A 220 -48.68 11.86 -13.23
CA GLU A 220 -49.54 10.71 -13.54
C GLU A 220 -50.08 10.03 -12.28
N LEU A 221 -49.27 9.89 -11.23
CA LEU A 221 -49.69 9.34 -9.95
C LEU A 221 -50.73 10.24 -9.26
N GLU A 222 -50.51 11.56 -9.25
CA GLU A 222 -51.48 12.53 -8.72
C GLU A 222 -52.83 12.42 -9.44
N LYS A 223 -52.82 12.24 -10.76
CA LYS A 223 -54.03 11.99 -11.53
C LYS A 223 -54.73 10.69 -11.10
N GLN A 224 -53.99 9.58 -11.01
CA GLN A 224 -54.55 8.29 -10.57
C GLN A 224 -55.13 8.36 -9.15
N ILE A 225 -54.47 9.09 -8.24
CA ILE A 225 -54.96 9.30 -6.87
C ILE A 225 -56.31 10.04 -6.90
N ASN A 226 -56.43 11.09 -7.71
CA ASN A 226 -57.68 11.84 -7.84
C ASN A 226 -58.80 10.97 -8.45
N ASP A 227 -58.51 10.21 -9.51
CA ASP A 227 -59.45 9.31 -10.15
C ASP A 227 -59.98 8.24 -9.16
N VAL A 228 -59.10 7.71 -8.29
CA VAL A 228 -59.49 6.76 -7.23
C VAL A 228 -60.30 7.45 -6.14
N LYS A 229 -59.90 8.66 -5.72
CA LYS A 229 -60.66 9.43 -4.72
C LYS A 229 -62.07 9.73 -5.19
N ASP A 230 -62.27 10.06 -6.45
CA ASP A 230 -63.60 10.41 -6.99
C ASP A 230 -64.60 9.23 -6.99
N LYS A 231 -64.11 7.99 -6.85
CA LYS A 231 -64.93 6.78 -6.74
C LYS A 231 -65.42 6.47 -5.31
N VAL A 232 -64.88 7.16 -4.29
CA VAL A 232 -65.12 6.80 -2.88
C VAL A 232 -65.71 7.96 -2.05
N GLU A 233 -66.39 7.64 -0.96
CA GLU A 233 -66.96 8.62 -0.04
C GLU A 233 -65.90 9.47 0.68
N SER A 234 -66.29 10.65 1.15
CA SER A 234 -65.38 11.63 1.77
C SER A 234 -64.55 11.09 2.95
N ARG A 235 -65.04 10.09 3.69
CA ARG A 235 -64.30 9.48 4.81
C ARG A 235 -63.18 8.55 4.31
N VAL A 236 -63.43 7.85 3.20
CA VAL A 236 -62.52 6.89 2.58
C VAL A 236 -61.40 7.61 1.82
N LYS A 237 -61.66 8.81 1.28
CA LYS A 237 -60.61 9.69 0.70
C LYS A 237 -59.43 9.94 1.63
N LYS A 238 -59.68 10.12 2.93
CA LYS A 238 -58.63 10.33 3.94
C LYS A 238 -57.79 9.08 4.19
N VAL A 239 -58.38 7.89 4.01
CA VAL A 239 -57.68 6.61 4.17
C VAL A 239 -56.68 6.40 3.03
N ILE A 240 -56.99 6.85 1.81
CA ILE A 240 -56.05 6.86 0.67
C ILE A 240 -54.81 7.73 0.97
N ASP A 241 -55.01 8.91 1.55
CA ASP A 241 -53.91 9.80 1.93
C ASP A 241 -53.02 9.17 3.01
N LEU A 242 -53.63 8.52 4.01
CA LEU A 242 -52.90 7.79 5.04
C LEU A 242 -52.14 6.59 4.47
N LEU A 243 -52.73 5.83 3.54
CA LEU A 243 -52.08 4.71 2.87
C LEU A 243 -50.78 5.15 2.18
N LEU A 244 -50.85 6.22 1.38
CA LEU A 244 -49.72 6.76 0.62
C LEU A 244 -48.62 7.34 1.51
N GLU A 245 -49.01 8.00 2.61
CA GLU A 245 -48.07 8.55 3.59
C GLU A 245 -47.37 7.44 4.38
N THR A 246 -48.13 6.43 4.84
CA THR A 246 -47.57 5.26 5.52
C THR A 246 -46.60 4.51 4.62
N GLN A 247 -46.92 4.36 3.33
CA GLN A 247 -46.01 3.75 2.36
C GLN A 247 -44.69 4.50 2.23
N LYS A 248 -44.73 5.85 2.14
CA LYS A 248 -43.52 6.68 2.10
C LYS A 248 -42.63 6.48 3.34
N GLN A 249 -43.24 6.32 4.52
CA GLN A 249 -42.52 6.13 5.78
C GLN A 249 -41.86 4.75 5.88
N ILE A 250 -42.43 3.72 5.25
CA ILE A 250 -41.85 2.37 5.22
C ILE A 250 -40.51 2.37 4.50
N THR A 251 -40.41 3.05 3.35
CA THR A 251 -39.20 3.06 2.52
C THR A 251 -38.01 3.75 3.20
N GLY A 252 -38.25 4.69 4.11
CA GLY A 252 -37.20 5.49 4.78
C GLY A 252 -36.74 5.01 6.17
N LYS A 253 -37.22 3.86 6.68
CA LYS A 253 -36.94 3.39 8.06
C LYS A 253 -36.23 2.05 8.05
N ASN A 254 -35.10 1.92 8.76
CA ASN A 254 -34.33 0.68 8.87
C ASN A 254 -34.60 -0.13 10.16
N ASP A 255 -35.47 0.36 11.06
CA ASP A 255 -35.80 -0.33 12.31
C ASP A 255 -36.87 -1.42 12.05
N PRO A 256 -36.57 -2.72 12.30
CA PRO A 256 -37.49 -3.82 12.03
C PRO A 256 -38.82 -3.73 12.78
N LEU A 257 -38.83 -3.20 14.00
CA LEU A 257 -40.04 -3.06 14.82
C LEU A 257 -40.95 -1.97 14.25
N VAL A 258 -40.36 -0.85 13.84
CA VAL A 258 -41.09 0.26 13.21
C VAL A 258 -41.63 -0.14 11.83
N GLN A 259 -40.84 -0.88 11.04
CA GLN A 259 -41.30 -1.42 9.75
C GLN A 259 -42.47 -2.39 9.91
N ALA A 260 -42.42 -3.31 10.88
CA ALA A 260 -43.51 -4.24 11.14
C ALA A 260 -44.80 -3.51 11.54
N GLN A 261 -44.69 -2.47 12.37
CA GLN A 261 -45.82 -1.63 12.76
C GLN A 261 -46.43 -0.89 11.56
N LEU A 262 -45.60 -0.22 10.75
CA LEU A 262 -46.06 0.53 9.58
C LEU A 262 -46.67 -0.39 8.51
N THR A 263 -46.12 -1.59 8.33
CA THR A 263 -46.67 -2.62 7.44
C THR A 263 -48.04 -3.10 7.94
N GLY A 264 -48.20 -3.29 9.25
CA GLY A 264 -49.50 -3.59 9.85
C GLY A 264 -50.54 -2.49 9.63
N GLN A 265 -50.14 -1.22 9.73
CA GLN A 265 -51.00 -0.07 9.44
C GLN A 265 -51.39 0.01 7.96
N LEU A 266 -50.42 -0.20 7.06
CA LEU A 266 -50.65 -0.23 5.62
C LEU A 266 -51.69 -1.31 5.25
N ASN A 267 -51.55 -2.51 5.81
CA ASN A 267 -52.50 -3.60 5.60
C ASN A 267 -53.91 -3.28 6.14
N ALA A 268 -54.00 -2.61 7.29
CA ALA A 268 -55.30 -2.18 7.82
C ALA A 268 -55.98 -1.16 6.91
N TYR A 269 -55.23 -0.20 6.35
CA TYR A 269 -55.77 0.75 5.38
C TYR A 269 -56.19 0.08 4.07
N LEU A 270 -55.40 -0.90 3.59
CA LEU A 270 -55.78 -1.71 2.42
C LEU A 270 -57.09 -2.46 2.66
N SER A 271 -57.27 -3.12 3.81
CA SER A 271 -58.50 -3.85 4.11
C SER A 271 -59.74 -2.95 4.12
N ILE A 272 -59.62 -1.70 4.59
CA ILE A 272 -60.72 -0.72 4.56
C ILE A 272 -61.01 -0.29 3.12
N LEU A 273 -59.97 -0.07 2.31
CA LEU A 273 -60.12 0.40 0.93
C LEU A 273 -60.61 -0.69 -0.03
N GLU A 274 -60.33 -1.97 0.25
CA GLU A 274 -60.80 -3.11 -0.53
C GLU A 274 -62.33 -3.32 -0.46
N GLU A 275 -63.04 -2.65 0.46
CA GLU A 275 -64.51 -2.64 0.50
C GLU A 275 -65.12 -1.84 -0.68
N ASP A 276 -64.43 -0.79 -1.13
CA ASP A 276 -64.91 0.16 -2.15
C ASP A 276 -64.08 0.16 -3.45
N LEU A 277 -62.84 -0.34 -3.41
CA LEU A 277 -61.87 -0.28 -4.50
C LEU A 277 -61.31 -1.66 -4.82
N SER A 278 -60.94 -1.90 -6.08
CA SER A 278 -60.35 -3.18 -6.43
C SER A 278 -58.91 -3.27 -5.92
N LYS A 279 -58.54 -4.47 -5.44
CA LYS A 279 -57.16 -4.80 -5.05
C LYS A 279 -56.14 -4.47 -6.15
N LYS A 280 -56.53 -4.61 -7.42
CA LYS A 280 -55.66 -4.30 -8.57
C LYS A 280 -55.39 -2.79 -8.71
N GLU A 281 -56.39 -1.95 -8.49
CA GLU A 281 -56.23 -0.48 -8.52
C GLU A 281 -55.35 0.00 -7.36
N LEU A 282 -55.56 -0.53 -6.16
CA LEU A 282 -54.76 -0.20 -4.97
C LEU A 282 -53.31 -0.65 -5.15
N GLN A 283 -53.08 -1.86 -5.65
CA GLN A 283 -51.72 -2.35 -5.91
C GLN A 283 -51.00 -1.50 -6.96
N ALA A 284 -51.66 -1.15 -8.07
CA ALA A 284 -51.05 -0.30 -9.11
C ALA A 284 -50.64 1.09 -8.58
N LEU A 285 -51.44 1.66 -7.67
CA LEU A 285 -51.16 2.95 -7.02
C LEU A 285 -49.98 2.84 -6.04
N LEU A 286 -49.90 1.75 -5.27
CA LEU A 286 -48.76 1.46 -4.39
C LEU A 286 -47.47 1.19 -5.19
N ASP A 287 -47.53 0.40 -6.26
CA ASP A 287 -46.36 0.07 -7.07
C ASP A 287 -45.77 1.36 -7.68
N LYS A 288 -46.62 2.18 -8.30
CA LYS A 288 -46.19 3.45 -8.90
C LYS A 288 -45.68 4.46 -7.87
N LYS A 289 -46.25 4.47 -6.66
CA LYS A 289 -45.73 5.29 -5.55
C LYS A 289 -44.33 4.81 -5.11
N THR A 290 -44.09 3.49 -5.10
CA THR A 290 -42.79 2.92 -4.76
C THR A 290 -41.74 3.27 -5.80
N GLU A 291 -42.06 3.13 -7.09
CA GLU A 291 -41.18 3.52 -8.20
C GLU A 291 -40.78 5.00 -8.10
N LEU A 292 -41.76 5.88 -7.84
CA LEU A 292 -41.50 7.31 -7.68
C LEU A 292 -40.57 7.61 -6.50
N ILE A 293 -40.77 6.96 -5.34
CA ILE A 293 -39.89 7.13 -4.16
C ILE A 293 -38.46 6.72 -4.51
N GLN A 294 -38.27 5.60 -5.22
CA GLN A 294 -36.94 5.16 -5.63
C GLN A 294 -36.27 6.12 -6.62
N LEU A 295 -37.04 6.73 -7.53
CA LEU A 295 -36.53 7.75 -8.43
C LEU A 295 -36.12 9.02 -7.66
N GLU A 296 -36.94 9.46 -6.71
CA GLU A 296 -36.66 10.61 -5.85
C GLU A 296 -35.38 10.38 -5.01
N GLU A 297 -35.21 9.18 -4.44
CA GLU A 297 -33.99 8.80 -3.69
C GLU A 297 -32.72 8.79 -4.56
N GLN A 298 -32.82 8.30 -5.80
CA GLN A 298 -31.69 8.33 -6.75
C GLN A 298 -31.29 9.76 -7.11
N ILE A 299 -32.28 10.64 -7.30
CA ILE A 299 -32.05 12.07 -7.57
C ILE A 299 -31.36 12.73 -6.38
N ASP A 300 -31.85 12.51 -5.15
CA ASP A 300 -31.27 13.10 -3.94
C ASP A 300 -29.82 12.66 -3.72
N LYS A 301 -29.52 11.37 -4.00
CA LYS A 301 -28.16 10.84 -3.92
C LYS A 301 -27.23 11.52 -4.93
N LEU A 302 -27.66 11.65 -6.19
CA LEU A 302 -26.87 12.31 -7.23
C LEU A 302 -26.65 13.80 -6.95
N GLN A 303 -27.63 14.50 -6.36
CA GLN A 303 -27.49 15.89 -5.92
C GLN A 303 -26.47 16.03 -4.79
N THR A 304 -26.49 15.11 -3.83
CA THR A 304 -25.53 15.07 -2.73
C THR A 304 -24.11 14.80 -3.23
N GLU A 305 -23.94 13.91 -4.20
CA GLU A 305 -22.65 13.59 -4.82
C GLU A 305 -22.03 14.80 -5.57
N ILE A 306 -22.85 15.68 -6.15
CA ILE A 306 -22.38 16.92 -6.77
C ILE A 306 -21.91 17.92 -5.70
N GLN A 307 -22.71 18.12 -4.64
CA GLN A 307 -22.42 19.10 -3.57
C GLN A 307 -21.19 18.74 -2.71
N GLN A 308 -20.88 17.45 -2.53
CA GLN A 308 -19.71 17.02 -1.76
C GLN A 308 -18.37 17.15 -2.49
N ASN A 309 -18.41 17.38 -3.81
CA ASN A 309 -17.22 17.43 -4.67
C ASN A 309 -16.96 18.84 -5.25
N GLU A 310 -17.75 19.85 -4.87
CA GLU A 310 -17.48 21.28 -5.11
C GLU A 310 -16.53 21.86 -4.06
#